data_AF-A0A7S3CRD6-F1
#
_entry.id   AF-A0A7S3CRD6-F1
#
_cell.length_a   1.000
_cell.length_b   1.000
_cell.length_c   1.000
_cell.angle_alpha   90.00
_cell.angle_beta   90.00
_cell.angle_gamma   90.00
#
_symmetry.space_group_name_H-M   'P 1'
#
loop_
_entity.id
_entity.type
_entity.pdbx_description
1 polymer ?
#
loop_
_entity_poly.entity_id
_entity_poly.type
_entity_poly.pdbx_seq_one_letter_code
_entity_poly.pdbx_strand_id
1 'polypeptide(L)'
;MFKYIALALGSLSSADAYMSDLQLIEDGEGLRLCTYKDTKGIKTVCYGFNLERGSSARSRVQAAGEDYNKLLNMGCTTQSVCEKLLSTEVQSARGIVQSQYGNSISCPAAKAVVVDLAYNLGSGGLAQFKNFKRTIQSGDWNGAARNLQDSSYCRQVGRRCTRNMSQIKSC
;
A
#
# COMPACT_ATOMS: atom_id res chain seq x y z
N MET A 1 14.79 40.32 40.09
CA MET A 1 13.68 40.82 39.25
C MET A 1 13.58 39.94 38.02
N PHE A 2 12.46 39.23 37.87
CA PHE A 2 11.81 38.75 36.62
C PHE A 2 12.68 37.96 35.60
N LYS A 3 12.30 36.82 35.05
CA LYS A 3 11.00 36.16 34.89
C LYS A 3 11.28 34.70 34.49
N TYR A 4 10.47 33.79 35.00
CA TYR A 4 10.36 32.41 34.56
C TYR A 4 10.16 32.34 33.04
N ILE A 5 10.99 31.56 32.34
CA ILE A 5 10.62 30.99 31.04
C ILE A 5 10.14 29.58 31.33
N ALA A 6 8.82 29.44 31.41
CA ALA A 6 8.18 28.14 31.34
C ALA A 6 8.51 27.56 29.96
N LEU A 7 9.34 26.52 29.92
CA LEU A 7 9.38 25.66 28.75
C LEU A 7 8.00 25.03 28.61
N ALA A 8 7.26 25.46 27.59
CA ALA A 8 6.09 24.74 27.13
C ALA A 8 6.55 23.32 26.75
N LEU A 9 6.22 22.35 27.60
CA LEU A 9 6.17 20.95 27.21
C LEU A 9 5.10 20.87 26.12
N GLY A 10 5.52 20.98 24.86
CA GLY A 10 4.71 20.60 23.73
C GLY A 10 4.26 19.17 23.97
N SER A 11 2.95 18.97 24.12
CA SER A 11 2.35 17.65 24.17
C SER A 11 2.80 16.89 22.91
N LEU A 12 3.47 15.75 23.10
CA LEU A 12 3.65 14.77 22.05
C LEU A 12 2.25 14.32 21.63
N SER A 13 1.75 14.89 20.55
CA SER A 13 0.57 14.36 19.87
C SER A 13 0.93 12.96 19.37
N SER A 14 0.15 11.97 19.78
CA SER A 14 0.24 10.56 19.39
C SER A 14 -0.21 10.33 17.94
N ALA A 15 0.38 11.06 17.00
CA ALA A 15 0.22 10.87 15.56
C ALA A 15 1.36 9.94 15.08
N ASP A 16 1.18 8.67 14.76
CA ASP A 16 0.01 7.82 14.61
C ASP A 16 0.34 6.44 15.20
N ALA A 17 -0.60 5.77 15.89
CA ALA A 17 -0.34 4.45 16.49
C ALA A 17 -0.09 3.33 15.45
N TYR A 18 -0.21 3.61 14.15
CA TYR A 18 -0.03 2.68 13.05
C TYR A 18 0.33 3.42 11.73
N MET A 19 0.91 2.72 10.76
CA MET A 19 1.24 3.30 9.45
C MET A 19 -0.02 3.45 8.59
N SER A 20 -0.16 4.58 7.88
CA SER A 20 -1.20 4.74 6.85
C SER A 20 -1.03 3.73 5.71
N ASP A 21 -2.09 3.52 4.92
CA ASP A 21 -2.03 2.66 3.73
C ASP A 21 -0.96 3.09 2.73
N LEU A 22 -0.80 4.40 2.52
CA LEU A 22 0.24 4.99 1.69
C LEU A 22 1.64 4.62 2.19
N GLN A 23 1.92 4.82 3.48
CA GLN A 23 3.21 4.49 4.07
C GLN A 23 3.51 2.98 4.00
N LEU A 24 2.49 2.13 4.20
CA LEU A 24 2.65 0.67 4.06
C LEU A 24 3.02 0.26 2.64
N ILE A 25 2.40 0.90 1.64
CA ILE A 25 2.65 0.65 0.22
C ILE A 25 4.04 1.14 -0.17
N GLU A 26 4.43 2.36 0.23
CA GLU A 26 5.75 2.91 -0.05
C GLU A 26 6.87 2.05 0.54
N ASP A 27 6.75 1.63 1.81
CA ASP A 27 7.71 0.73 2.46
C ASP A 27 7.71 -0.68 1.84
N GLY A 28 6.55 -1.13 1.36
CA GLY A 28 6.38 -2.46 0.77
C GLY A 28 6.87 -2.60 -0.68
N GLU A 29 6.78 -1.54 -1.48
CA GLU A 29 7.14 -1.55 -2.90
C GLU A 29 8.53 -0.93 -3.15
N GLY A 30 8.86 0.15 -2.44
CA GLY A 30 10.07 0.94 -2.67
C GLY A 30 10.02 1.78 -3.97
N LEU A 31 10.76 2.88 -4.00
CA LEU A 31 10.81 3.79 -5.15
C LEU A 31 11.90 3.36 -6.15
N ARG A 32 11.51 3.17 -7.43
CA ARG A 32 12.44 3.02 -8.55
C ARG A 32 12.12 4.00 -9.67
N LEU A 33 12.97 5.01 -9.83
CA LEU A 33 12.75 6.08 -10.83
C LEU A 33 12.94 5.63 -12.27
N CYS A 34 13.76 4.60 -12.50
CA CYS A 34 14.00 4.03 -13.81
C CYS A 34 13.20 2.75 -14.00
N THR A 35 12.63 2.58 -15.20
CA THR A 35 11.91 1.38 -15.57
C THR A 35 12.82 0.16 -15.45
N TYR A 36 12.28 -0.93 -14.93
CA TYR A 36 12.97 -2.20 -14.74
C TYR A 36 12.06 -3.36 -15.16
N LYS A 37 12.64 -4.54 -15.32
CA LYS A 37 11.85 -5.77 -15.44
C LYS A 37 11.69 -6.40 -14.06
N ASP A 38 10.46 -6.65 -13.64
CA ASP A 38 10.17 -7.33 -12.39
C ASP A 38 10.54 -8.83 -12.45
N THR A 39 10.23 -9.58 -11.39
CA THR A 39 10.52 -11.03 -11.31
C THR A 39 9.77 -11.86 -12.36
N LYS A 40 8.73 -11.31 -12.98
CA LYS A 40 7.95 -11.91 -14.07
C LYS A 40 8.38 -11.39 -15.44
N GLY A 41 9.40 -10.53 -15.51
CA GLY A 41 9.90 -9.95 -16.74
C GLY A 41 9.09 -8.75 -17.26
N ILE A 42 8.10 -8.28 -16.49
CA ILE A 42 7.19 -7.19 -16.87
C ILE A 42 7.87 -5.84 -16.63
N LYS A 43 7.75 -4.91 -17.59
CA LYS A 43 8.24 -3.54 -17.43
C LYS A 43 7.46 -2.79 -16.35
N THR A 44 8.18 -2.33 -15.34
CA THR A 44 7.64 -1.73 -14.13
C THR A 44 8.46 -0.49 -13.75
N VAL A 45 7.81 0.52 -13.16
CA VAL A 45 8.46 1.77 -12.72
C VAL A 45 7.84 2.27 -11.41
N CYS A 46 8.48 3.23 -10.76
CA CYS A 46 8.00 3.84 -9.52
C CYS A 46 7.77 2.78 -8.44
N TYR A 47 6.66 2.90 -7.70
CA TYR A 47 6.25 1.97 -6.65
C TYR A 47 5.54 0.73 -7.21
N GLY A 48 6.17 0.04 -8.17
CA GLY A 48 5.60 -1.19 -8.74
C GLY A 48 4.52 -0.97 -9.82
N PHE A 49 4.52 0.19 -10.50
CA PHE A 49 3.58 0.44 -11.59
C PHE A 49 3.91 -0.38 -12.84
N ASN A 50 3.13 -1.44 -13.09
CA ASN A 50 3.16 -2.21 -14.33
C ASN A 50 2.81 -1.35 -15.56
N LEU A 51 3.74 -1.20 -16.52
CA LEU A 51 3.58 -0.43 -17.76
C LEU A 51 2.87 -1.20 -18.88
N GLU A 52 2.70 -2.52 -18.76
CA GLU A 52 2.20 -3.42 -19.79
C GLU A 52 0.70 -3.75 -19.65
N ARG A 53 -0.03 -3.03 -18.78
CA ARG A 53 -1.49 -3.16 -18.58
C ARG A 53 -2.35 -2.40 -19.63
N GLY A 54 -1.84 -2.28 -20.85
CA GLY A 54 -2.55 -1.70 -21.99
C GLY A 54 -2.86 -0.20 -21.84
N SER A 55 -4.02 0.23 -22.36
CA SER A 55 -4.44 1.64 -22.43
C SER A 55 -4.46 2.33 -21.06
N SER A 56 -4.80 1.61 -20.00
CA SER A 56 -4.83 2.14 -18.64
C SER A 56 -3.45 2.63 -18.17
N ALA A 57 -2.36 1.94 -18.55
CA ALA A 57 -1.01 2.38 -18.22
C ALA A 57 -0.68 3.71 -18.89
N ARG A 58 -0.93 3.78 -20.20
CA ARG A 58 -0.68 4.98 -21.01
C ARG A 58 -1.41 6.19 -20.46
N SER A 59 -2.72 6.06 -20.21
CA SER A 59 -3.53 7.17 -19.68
C SER A 59 -3.05 7.64 -18.31
N ARG A 60 -2.69 6.74 -17.40
CA ARG A 60 -2.19 7.10 -16.06
C ARG A 60 -0.83 7.78 -16.10
N VAL A 61 0.10 7.29 -16.92
CA VAL A 61 1.42 7.91 -17.11
C VAL A 61 1.30 9.32 -17.70
N GLN A 62 0.46 9.49 -18.73
CA GLN A 62 0.20 10.80 -19.32
C GLN A 62 -0.45 11.77 -18.32
N ALA A 63 -1.44 11.30 -17.54
CA ALA A 63 -2.07 12.11 -16.48
C ALA A 63 -1.08 12.51 -15.36
N ALA A 64 -0.05 11.69 -15.10
CA ALA A 64 1.02 12.04 -14.18
C ALA A 64 2.02 13.06 -14.77
N GLY A 65 1.92 13.38 -16.07
CA GLY A 65 2.75 14.36 -16.77
C GLY A 65 4.03 13.78 -17.36
N GLU A 66 4.03 12.49 -17.73
CA GLU A 66 5.20 11.81 -18.30
C GLU A 66 4.87 11.15 -19.64
N ASP A 67 5.91 10.94 -20.46
CA ASP A 67 5.78 10.21 -21.72
C ASP A 67 5.77 8.69 -21.47
N TYR A 68 4.64 8.06 -21.79
CA TYR A 68 4.48 6.60 -21.70
C TYR A 68 5.48 5.84 -22.56
N ASN A 69 5.78 6.28 -23.78
CA ASN A 69 6.68 5.56 -24.68
C ASN A 69 8.13 5.63 -24.17
N LYS A 70 8.55 6.77 -23.60
CA LYS A 70 9.83 6.90 -22.90
C LYS A 70 9.97 5.85 -21.79
N LEU A 71 8.96 5.68 -20.93
CA LEU A 71 9.00 4.67 -19.87
C LEU A 71 8.97 3.24 -20.42
N LEU A 72 8.14 2.98 -21.43
CA LEU A 72 8.08 1.66 -22.08
C LEU A 72 9.43 1.29 -22.72
N ASN A 73 10.23 2.27 -23.13
CA ASN A 73 11.59 2.08 -23.66
C ASN A 73 12.68 2.17 -22.56
N MET A 74 12.38 1.65 -21.37
CA MET A 74 13.32 1.55 -20.24
C MET A 74 13.81 2.90 -19.68
N GLY A 75 13.09 4.00 -19.94
CA GLY A 75 13.44 5.33 -19.45
C GLY A 75 13.19 5.52 -17.95
N CYS A 76 13.67 6.67 -17.46
CA CYS A 76 13.49 7.12 -16.07
C CYS A 76 12.52 8.31 -15.97
N THR A 77 11.94 8.50 -14.79
CA THR A 77 11.06 9.60 -14.45
C THR A 77 11.46 10.29 -13.14
N THR A 78 10.66 11.24 -12.68
CA THR A 78 10.88 11.98 -11.43
C THR A 78 10.06 11.40 -10.29
N GLN A 79 10.48 11.69 -9.06
CA GLN A 79 9.71 11.32 -7.88
C GLN A 79 8.28 11.90 -7.91
N SER A 80 8.09 13.14 -8.38
CA SER A 80 6.76 13.75 -8.49
C SER A 80 5.82 12.99 -9.44
N VAL A 81 6.33 12.45 -10.55
CA VAL A 81 5.55 11.57 -11.44
C VAL A 81 5.18 10.28 -10.71
N CYS A 82 6.14 9.68 -9.98
CA CYS A 82 5.89 8.47 -9.21
C CYS A 82 4.85 8.66 -8.10
N GLU A 83 4.84 9.80 -7.42
CA GLU A 83 3.86 10.14 -6.39
C GLU A 83 2.44 10.31 -6.99
N LYS A 84 2.32 10.95 -8.16
CA LYS A 84 1.03 11.07 -8.86
C LYS A 84 0.48 9.72 -9.31
N LEU A 85 1.35 8.87 -9.86
CA LEU A 85 0.99 7.49 -10.22
C LEU A 85 0.55 6.71 -8.98
N LEU A 86 1.35 6.75 -7.91
CA LEU A 86 1.06 6.07 -6.66
C LEU A 86 -0.28 6.49 -6.08
N SER A 87 -0.56 7.80 -6.01
CA SER A 87 -1.83 8.33 -5.52
C SER A 87 -3.03 7.71 -6.27
N THR A 88 -2.94 7.62 -7.60
CA THR A 88 -3.99 7.01 -8.44
C THR A 88 -4.14 5.50 -8.19
N GLU A 89 -3.03 4.77 -8.03
CA GLU A 89 -3.04 3.34 -7.73
C GLU A 89 -3.60 3.06 -6.32
N VAL A 90 -3.22 3.86 -5.31
CA VAL A 90 -3.76 3.74 -3.94
C VAL A 90 -5.26 3.96 -3.93
N GLN A 91 -5.79 4.94 -4.68
CA GLN A 91 -7.25 5.10 -4.80
C GLN A 91 -7.93 3.90 -5.46
N SER A 92 -7.28 3.29 -6.46
CA SER A 92 -7.78 2.04 -7.07
C SER A 92 -7.81 0.90 -6.04
N ALA A 93 -6.77 0.76 -5.22
CA ALA A 93 -6.69 -0.23 -4.14
C ALA A 93 -7.77 0.00 -3.06
N ARG A 94 -7.99 1.25 -2.65
CA ARG A 94 -9.09 1.63 -1.74
C ARG A 94 -10.45 1.27 -2.34
N GLY A 95 -10.66 1.49 -3.63
CA GLY A 95 -11.87 1.10 -4.35
C GLY A 95 -12.10 -0.42 -4.34
N ILE A 96 -11.05 -1.22 -4.50
CA ILE A 96 -11.11 -2.68 -4.36
C ILE A 96 -11.55 -3.07 -2.95
N VAL A 97 -10.94 -2.49 -1.92
CA VAL A 97 -11.31 -2.76 -0.52
C VAL A 97 -12.76 -2.37 -0.25
N GLN A 98 -13.19 -1.19 -0.71
CA GLN A 98 -14.58 -0.75 -0.58
C GLN A 98 -15.56 -1.72 -1.26
N SER A 99 -15.24 -2.20 -2.46
CA SER A 99 -16.08 -3.16 -3.20
C SER A 99 -16.17 -4.51 -2.49
N GLN A 100 -15.08 -5.00 -1.91
CA GLN A 100 -15.04 -6.34 -1.33
C GLN A 100 -15.45 -6.38 0.15
N TYR A 101 -15.15 -5.34 0.92
CA TYR A 101 -15.38 -5.29 2.38
C TYR A 101 -16.45 -4.28 2.78
N GLY A 102 -16.78 -3.30 1.92
CA GLY A 102 -17.66 -2.20 2.30
C GLY A 102 -17.13 -1.46 3.52
N ASN A 103 -18.02 -1.17 4.47
CA ASN A 103 -17.69 -0.48 5.72
C ASN A 103 -17.42 -1.43 6.90
N SER A 104 -17.24 -2.73 6.64
CA SER A 104 -17.19 -3.74 7.71
C SER A 104 -15.85 -3.83 8.45
N ILE A 105 -14.82 -3.07 8.06
CA ILE A 105 -13.52 -3.07 8.73
C ILE A 105 -13.56 -1.98 9.80
N SER A 106 -13.73 -2.37 11.06
CA SER A 106 -13.90 -1.46 12.19
C SER A 106 -12.59 -0.78 12.63
N CYS A 107 -11.45 -1.44 12.45
CA CYS A 107 -10.15 -0.90 12.83
C CYS A 107 -9.43 -0.21 11.65
N PRO A 108 -9.05 1.07 11.76
CA PRO A 108 -8.30 1.78 10.73
C PRO A 108 -6.94 1.16 10.39
N ALA A 109 -6.20 0.66 11.39
CA ALA A 109 -4.90 0.03 11.19
C ALA A 109 -5.01 -1.24 10.33
N ALA A 110 -6.02 -2.08 10.61
CA ALA A 110 -6.34 -3.24 9.79
C ALA A 110 -6.81 -2.82 8.39
N LYS A 111 -7.66 -1.79 8.27
CA LYS A 111 -8.11 -1.27 6.96
C LYS A 111 -6.92 -0.85 6.09
N ALA A 112 -5.94 -0.16 6.67
CA ALA A 112 -4.73 0.24 5.96
C ALA A 112 -3.95 -0.97 5.41
N VAL A 113 -3.83 -2.05 6.21
CA VAL A 113 -3.20 -3.31 5.76
C VAL A 113 -4.00 -3.98 4.65
N VAL A 114 -5.33 -4.00 4.71
CA VAL A 114 -6.15 -4.57 3.62
C VAL A 114 -5.98 -3.78 2.32
N VAL A 115 -5.81 -2.45 2.39
CA VAL A 115 -5.48 -1.63 1.21
C VAL A 115 -4.09 -1.95 0.68
N ASP A 116 -3.09 -2.11 1.54
CA ASP A 116 -1.73 -2.54 1.15
C ASP A 116 -1.75 -3.90 0.41
N LEU A 117 -2.52 -4.85 0.92
CA LEU A 117 -2.74 -6.15 0.25
C LEU A 117 -3.46 -5.99 -1.09
N ALA A 118 -4.50 -5.15 -1.16
CA ALA A 118 -5.23 -4.88 -2.40
C ALA A 118 -4.32 -4.27 -3.48
N TYR A 119 -3.39 -3.40 -3.09
CA TYR A 119 -2.40 -2.81 -3.97
C TYR A 119 -1.49 -3.88 -4.57
N ASN A 120 -0.91 -4.75 -3.72
CA ASN A 120 0.04 -5.76 -4.13
C ASN A 120 -0.59 -6.91 -4.95
N LEU A 121 -1.80 -7.34 -4.58
CA LEU A 121 -2.44 -8.54 -5.11
C LEU A 121 -3.50 -8.27 -6.17
N GLY A 122 -4.00 -7.03 -6.24
CA GLY A 122 -5.18 -6.68 -7.02
C GLY A 122 -6.47 -7.34 -6.49
N SER A 123 -7.59 -7.05 -7.17
CA SER A 123 -8.92 -7.50 -6.75
C SER A 123 -9.05 -9.02 -6.68
N GLY A 124 -8.62 -9.73 -7.74
CA GLY A 124 -8.73 -11.18 -7.82
C GLY A 124 -7.87 -11.91 -6.79
N GLY A 125 -6.66 -11.39 -6.51
CA GLY A 125 -5.75 -11.94 -5.51
C GLY A 125 -6.27 -11.74 -4.10
N LEU A 126 -6.73 -10.53 -3.76
CA LEU A 126 -7.33 -10.24 -2.45
C LEU A 126 -8.58 -11.10 -2.19
N ALA A 127 -9.41 -11.34 -3.21
CA ALA A 127 -10.63 -12.14 -3.09
C ALA A 127 -10.37 -13.60 -2.66
N GLN A 128 -9.14 -14.13 -2.83
CA GLN A 128 -8.79 -15.48 -2.39
C GLN A 128 -8.63 -15.60 -0.87
N PHE A 129 -8.47 -14.48 -0.15
CA PHE A 129 -8.22 -14.43 1.30
C PHE A 129 -9.51 -14.60 2.11
N LYS A 130 -10.30 -15.65 1.84
CA LYS A 130 -11.65 -15.86 2.41
C LYS A 130 -11.66 -15.92 3.94
N ASN A 131 -10.76 -16.70 4.54
CA ASN A 131 -10.69 -16.84 6.00
C ASN A 131 -10.19 -15.55 6.66
N PHE A 132 -9.15 -14.93 6.09
CA PHE A 132 -8.63 -13.63 6.53
C PHE A 132 -9.71 -12.55 6.48
N LYS A 133 -10.48 -12.49 5.39
CA LYS A 133 -11.62 -11.58 5.26
C LYS A 133 -12.63 -11.79 6.40
N ARG A 134 -13.05 -13.03 6.64
CA ARG A 134 -13.98 -13.34 7.75
C ARG A 134 -13.46 -12.84 9.10
N THR A 135 -12.19 -13.10 9.43
CA THR A 135 -11.59 -12.64 10.69
C THR A 135 -11.46 -11.12 10.77
N ILE A 136 -11.15 -10.44 9.66
CA ILE A 136 -11.13 -8.97 9.59
C ILE A 136 -12.52 -8.38 9.84
N GLN A 137 -13.56 -8.96 9.24
CA GLN A 137 -14.94 -8.45 9.38
C GLN A 137 -15.54 -8.75 10.76
N SER A 138 -15.10 -9.81 11.43
CA SER A 138 -15.55 -10.16 12.79
C SER A 138 -14.72 -9.49 13.89
N GLY A 139 -13.69 -8.72 13.55
CA GLY A 139 -12.76 -8.12 14.51
C GLY A 139 -11.84 -9.11 15.23
N ASP A 140 -11.66 -10.33 14.69
CA ASP A 140 -10.69 -11.30 15.21
C ASP A 140 -9.29 -10.97 14.66
N TRP A 141 -8.64 -9.98 15.24
CA TRP A 141 -7.34 -9.47 14.75
C TRP A 141 -6.21 -10.48 14.89
N ASN A 142 -6.20 -11.26 15.97
CA ASN A 142 -5.24 -12.35 16.15
C ASN A 142 -5.46 -13.47 15.12
N GLY A 143 -6.72 -13.84 14.84
CA GLY A 143 -7.07 -14.73 13.75
C GLY A 143 -6.69 -14.18 12.39
N ALA A 144 -6.91 -12.89 12.13
CA ALA A 144 -6.53 -12.23 10.88
C ALA A 144 -5.01 -12.26 10.67
N ALA A 145 -4.23 -11.93 11.70
CA ALA A 145 -2.77 -12.03 11.62
C ALA A 145 -2.30 -13.47 11.34
N ARG A 146 -2.88 -14.49 12.00
CA ARG A 146 -2.57 -15.90 11.72
C ARG A 146 -2.93 -16.31 10.28
N ASN A 147 -4.13 -15.97 9.82
CA ASN A 147 -4.54 -16.26 8.44
C ASN A 147 -3.63 -15.57 7.41
N LEU A 148 -3.14 -14.36 7.71
CA LEU A 148 -2.19 -13.68 6.85
C LEU A 148 -0.83 -14.39 6.87
N GLN A 149 -0.36 -14.81 8.05
CA GLN A 149 0.90 -15.56 8.23
C GLN A 149 0.95 -16.83 7.37
N ASP A 150 -0.15 -17.58 7.35
CA ASP A 150 -0.22 -18.89 6.68
C ASP A 150 -0.35 -18.79 5.15
N SER A 151 -0.55 -17.58 4.62
CA SER A 151 -0.77 -17.33 3.20
C SER A 151 0.50 -17.48 2.33
N SER A 152 0.31 -17.76 1.04
CA SER A 152 1.40 -17.75 0.06
C SER A 152 2.04 -16.37 -0.10
N TYR A 153 1.24 -15.30 0.07
CA TYR A 153 1.72 -13.93 0.10
C TYR A 153 2.81 -13.77 1.17
N CYS A 154 2.58 -14.24 2.39
CA CYS A 154 3.53 -14.05 3.48
C CYS A 154 4.89 -14.72 3.20
N ARG A 155 4.85 -15.90 2.58
CA ARG A 155 6.06 -16.61 2.13
C ARG A 155 6.83 -15.86 1.05
N GLN A 156 6.14 -15.09 0.21
CA GLN A 156 6.75 -14.35 -0.90
C GLN A 156 7.33 -13.01 -0.47
N VAL A 157 6.64 -12.27 0.41
CA VAL A 157 6.99 -10.87 0.73
C VAL A 157 7.79 -10.70 2.03
N GLY A 158 7.91 -11.76 2.85
CA GLY A 158 8.73 -11.77 4.06
C GLY A 158 8.39 -10.62 5.02
N ARG A 159 9.31 -9.66 5.20
CA ARG A 159 9.20 -8.54 6.16
C ARG A 159 7.91 -7.74 6.02
N ARG A 160 7.41 -7.52 4.79
CA ARG A 160 6.15 -6.82 4.55
C ARG A 160 4.98 -7.50 5.26
N CYS A 161 4.95 -8.84 5.23
CA CYS A 161 3.95 -9.61 5.94
C CYS A 161 4.08 -9.46 7.46
N THR A 162 5.29 -9.57 8.02
CA THR A 162 5.53 -9.38 9.47
C THR A 162 5.04 -8.04 9.97
N ARG A 163 5.35 -6.96 9.23
CA ARG A 163 4.87 -5.60 9.51
C ARG A 163 3.33 -5.53 9.47
N ASN A 164 2.72 -6.04 8.41
CA ASN A 164 1.26 -6.03 8.24
C ASN A 164 0.54 -6.82 9.36
N MET A 165 1.08 -7.96 9.78
CA MET A 165 0.55 -8.72 10.92
C MET A 165 0.64 -7.94 12.23
N SER A 166 1.78 -7.27 12.48
CA SER A 166 1.96 -6.45 13.68
C SER A 166 0.96 -5.30 13.74
N GLN A 167 0.72 -4.65 12.60
CA GLN A 167 -0.25 -3.56 12.52
C GLN A 167 -1.70 -4.03 12.64
N ILE A 168 -2.04 -5.23 12.15
CA ILE A 168 -3.37 -5.80 12.41
C ILE A 168 -3.54 -6.06 13.92
N LYS A 169 -2.52 -6.55 14.62
CA LYS A 169 -2.55 -6.83 16.07
C LYS A 169 -2.51 -5.59 16.97
N SER A 170 -2.33 -4.40 16.42
CA SER A 170 -2.47 -3.15 17.18
C SER A 170 -3.92 -2.65 17.23
N CYS A 171 -4.81 -3.33 16.50
CA CYS A 171 -6.22 -3.41 16.82
C CYS A 171 -6.41 -4.42 17.97
#